data_AF-A0A563VYI9-F1
#
_entry.id   AF-A0A563VYI9-F1
#
_cell.length_a   1.000
_cell.length_b   1.000
_cell.length_c   1.000
_cell.angle_alpha   90.00
_cell.angle_beta   90.00
_cell.angle_gamma   90.00
#
_symmetry.space_group_name_H-M   'P 1'
#
loop_
_entity.id
_entity.type
_entity.pdbx_description
1 polymer ?
#
loop_
_entity_poly.entity_id
_entity_poly.type
_entity_poly.pdbx_seq_one_letter_code
_entity_poly.pdbx_strand_id
1 'polypeptide(L)'
;MLNYNQWVCDQEYRKNIAKKLDFNFCDTGFNVVKNYGGGSSFDGTKFNNQATKMDVLNRWQNFIDDPEYRQMFNSEIMEYSQKIFGSIKGTEALKS
;
A
#
# COMPACT_ATOMS: atom_id res chain seq x y z
N MET A 1 -12.05 0.57 -9.65
CA MET A 1 -11.40 0.40 -8.34
C MET A 1 -9.90 0.28 -8.55
N LEU A 2 -9.09 0.85 -7.66
CA LEU A 2 -7.64 0.88 -7.78
C LEU A 2 -7.07 0.01 -6.64
N ASN A 3 -6.29 -1.02 -6.96
CA ASN A 3 -5.63 -1.89 -5.99
C ASN A 3 -4.30 -1.26 -5.60
N TYR A 4 -4.17 -0.82 -4.34
CA TYR A 4 -2.99 -0.12 -3.87
C TYR A 4 -1.73 -1.00 -3.87
N ASN A 5 -1.85 -2.29 -3.55
CA ASN A 5 -0.72 -3.21 -3.53
C ASN A 5 -0.12 -3.37 -4.94
N GLN A 6 -0.98 -3.54 -5.95
CA GLN A 6 -0.55 -3.58 -7.34
C GLN A 6 -0.01 -2.23 -7.81
N TRP A 7 -0.64 -1.12 -7.40
CA TRP A 7 -0.16 0.22 -7.73
C TRP A 7 1.28 0.45 -7.27
N VAL A 8 1.64 -0.02 -6.06
CA VAL A 8 2.99 0.11 -5.51
C VAL A 8 3.99 -0.76 -6.28
N CYS A 9 3.66 -2.03 -6.53
CA CYS A 9 4.63 -3.02 -7.02
C CYS A 9 4.67 -3.24 -8.53
N ASP A 10 3.62 -2.86 -9.27
CA ASP A 10 3.45 -3.21 -10.68
C ASP A 10 3.34 -1.96 -11.56
N GLN A 11 4.38 -1.70 -12.34
CA GLN A 11 4.41 -0.58 -13.28
C GLN A 11 3.44 -0.78 -14.45
N GLU A 12 3.27 -2.02 -14.94
CA GLU A 12 2.32 -2.31 -16.01
C GLU A 12 0.89 -2.10 -15.53
N TYR A 13 0.60 -2.42 -14.27
CA TYR A 13 -0.65 -2.03 -13.64
C TYR A 13 -0.88 -0.52 -13.72
N ARG A 14 0.10 0.30 -13.34
CA ARG A 14 -0.01 1.78 -13.43
C ARG A 14 -0.19 2.27 -14.86
N LYS A 15 0.55 1.72 -15.83
CA LYS A 15 0.38 2.01 -17.27
C LYS A 15 -1.03 1.69 -17.75
N ASN A 16 -1.56 0.53 -17.37
CA ASN A 16 -2.91 0.11 -17.72
C ASN A 16 -3.98 1.03 -17.11
N ILE A 17 -3.78 1.52 -15.89
CA ILE A 17 -4.65 2.54 -15.28
C ILE A 17 -4.60 3.85 -16.06
N ALA A 18 -3.41 4.36 -16.39
CA ALA A 18 -3.27 5.58 -17.19
C ALA A 18 -4.01 5.46 -18.53
N LYS A 19 -3.83 4.33 -19.24
CA LYS A 19 -4.54 4.04 -20.49
C LYS A 19 -6.07 4.00 -20.31
N LYS A 20 -6.57 3.38 -19.24
CA LYS A 20 -8.03 3.32 -18.96
C LYS A 20 -8.63 4.69 -18.67
N LEU A 21 -7.82 5.61 -18.15
CA LEU A 21 -8.22 6.98 -17.84
C LEU A 21 -7.95 7.96 -18.99
N ASP A 22 -7.55 7.46 -20.16
CA ASP A 22 -7.17 8.27 -21.34
C ASP A 22 -6.05 9.28 -21.04
N PHE A 23 -5.12 8.90 -20.15
CA PHE A 23 -3.93 9.68 -19.83
C PHE A 23 -2.68 9.06 -20.43
N ASN A 24 -1.74 9.93 -20.82
CA ASN A 24 -0.38 9.51 -21.10
C ASN A 24 0.29 9.03 -19.79
N PHE A 25 0.84 7.82 -19.83
CA PHE A 25 1.54 7.27 -18.67
C PHE A 25 2.79 8.11 -18.33
N CYS A 26 2.92 8.46 -17.05
CA CYS A 26 4.08 9.17 -16.51
C CYS A 26 4.31 8.79 -15.04
N ASP A 27 5.51 8.27 -14.74
CA ASP A 27 5.92 7.87 -13.39
C ASP A 27 7.00 8.78 -12.81
N THR A 28 7.28 9.94 -13.44
CA THR A 28 8.40 10.82 -13.06
C THR A 28 8.33 11.26 -11.58
N GLY A 29 7.13 11.41 -11.02
CA GLY A 29 6.92 11.76 -9.62
C GLY A 29 6.83 10.57 -8.65
N PHE A 30 6.79 9.33 -9.15
CA PHE A 30 6.46 8.15 -8.35
C PHE A 30 7.46 7.89 -7.21
N ASN A 31 8.74 8.19 -7.44
CA ASN A 31 9.81 8.00 -6.47
C ASN A 31 10.04 9.17 -5.51
N VAL A 32 9.31 10.27 -5.67
CA VAL A 32 9.57 11.51 -4.92
C VAL A 32 8.73 11.53 -3.64
N VAL A 33 9.39 11.76 -2.51
CA VAL A 33 8.71 12.08 -1.24
C VAL A 33 8.76 13.59 -1.08
N LYS A 34 7.60 14.24 -1.03
CA LYS A 34 7.55 15.71 -0.85
C LYS A 34 8.11 16.08 0.53
N ASN A 35 8.96 17.09 0.57
CA ASN A 35 9.57 17.59 1.81
C ASN A 35 8.64 18.51 2.61
N TYR A 36 7.55 18.99 1.99
CA TYR A 36 6.53 19.78 2.68
C TYR A 36 5.66 18.84 3.54
N GLY A 37 5.46 19.17 4.81
CA GLY A 37 4.66 18.37 5.74
C GLY A 37 5.39 17.21 6.43
N GLY A 38 6.73 17.19 6.44
CA GLY A 38 7.52 16.21 7.19
C GLY A 38 7.75 14.85 6.51
N GLY A 39 7.08 14.57 5.39
CA GLY A 39 7.23 13.34 4.62
C GLY A 39 6.34 12.20 5.11
N SER A 40 6.79 10.95 4.94
CA SER A 40 6.10 9.75 5.43
C SER A 40 6.03 9.73 6.95
N SER A 41 4.89 9.42 7.55
CA SER A 41 4.77 9.23 9.00
C SER A 41 5.65 8.10 9.55
N PHE A 42 6.09 7.18 8.69
CA PHE A 42 6.91 6.02 9.06
C PHE A 42 8.41 6.24 8.78
N ASP A 43 8.74 6.98 7.73
CA ASP A 43 10.10 7.07 7.19
C ASP A 43 10.60 8.51 7.01
N GLY A 44 9.77 9.51 7.31
CA GLY A 44 10.02 10.92 7.00
C GLY A 44 10.35 11.12 5.52
N THR A 45 11.48 11.76 5.27
CA THR A 45 12.03 12.01 3.92
C THR A 45 13.19 11.09 3.56
N LYS A 46 13.47 10.05 4.38
CA LYS A 46 14.62 9.13 4.23
C LYS A 46 14.73 8.52 2.83
N PHE A 47 13.58 8.22 2.22
CA PHE A 47 13.50 7.58 0.90
C PHE A 47 13.10 8.55 -0.22
N ASN A 48 13.38 9.85 -0.07
CA ASN A 48 13.18 10.78 -1.17
C ASN A 48 14.00 10.35 -2.41
N ASN A 49 13.38 10.44 -3.59
CA ASN A 49 13.85 9.87 -4.87
C ASN A 49 14.02 8.34 -4.90
N GLN A 50 13.60 7.64 -3.84
CA GLN A 50 13.69 6.19 -3.69
C GLN A 50 12.42 5.64 -3.02
N ALA A 51 11.25 6.23 -3.29
CA ALA A 51 10.01 5.90 -2.57
C ALA A 51 9.63 4.41 -2.68
N THR A 52 10.00 3.73 -3.78
CA THR A 52 9.82 2.28 -3.96
C THR A 52 10.59 1.42 -2.96
N LYS A 53 11.58 1.96 -2.26
CA LYS A 53 12.31 1.27 -1.18
C LYS A 53 11.60 1.35 0.16
N MET A 54 10.53 2.15 0.29
CA MET A 54 9.71 2.17 1.50
C MET A 54 8.91 0.87 1.60
N ASP A 55 8.87 0.28 2.79
CA ASP A 55 8.13 -0.95 3.04
C ASP A 55 6.64 -0.69 3.32
N VAL A 56 5.98 -0.01 2.39
CA VAL A 56 4.63 0.55 2.61
C VAL A 56 3.56 -0.54 2.77
N LEU A 57 3.77 -1.72 2.19
CA LEU A 57 2.80 -2.83 2.21
C LEU A 57 2.87 -3.66 3.50
N ASN A 58 3.92 -3.50 4.31
CA ASN A 58 4.10 -4.24 5.56
C ASN A 58 3.94 -3.36 6.81
N ARG A 59 3.54 -2.09 6.66
CA ARG A 59 3.35 -1.15 7.79
C ARG A 59 2.32 -1.63 8.83
N TRP A 60 1.40 -2.50 8.43
CA TRP A 60 0.44 -3.14 9.35
C TRP A 60 1.13 -3.94 10.46
N GLN A 61 2.34 -4.46 10.21
CA GLN A 61 3.09 -5.25 11.20
C GLN A 61 3.45 -4.43 12.44
N ASN A 62 3.59 -3.10 12.29
CA ASN A 62 3.86 -2.21 13.43
C ASN A 62 2.71 -2.16 14.44
N PHE A 63 1.52 -2.63 14.06
CA PHE A 63 0.31 -2.61 14.87
C PHE A 63 -0.19 -4.01 15.22
N ILE A 64 0.58 -5.07 14.91
CA ILE A 64 0.11 -6.45 15.09
C ILE A 64 -0.23 -6.78 16.55
N ASP A 65 0.46 -6.13 17.49
CA ASP A 65 0.26 -6.32 18.93
C ASP A 65 -0.77 -5.34 19.52
N ASP A 66 -1.33 -4.42 18.73
CA ASP A 66 -2.35 -3.47 19.17
C ASP A 66 -3.73 -4.14 19.20
N PRO A 67 -4.38 -4.28 20.38
CA PRO A 67 -5.68 -4.91 20.49
C PRO A 67 -6.80 -4.19 19.73
N GLU A 68 -6.77 -2.86 19.65
CA GLU A 68 -7.80 -2.08 18.93
C GLU A 68 -7.68 -2.30 17.43
N TYR A 69 -6.44 -2.35 16.93
CA TYR A 69 -6.17 -2.68 15.52
C TYR A 69 -6.67 -4.08 15.16
N ARG A 70 -6.40 -5.08 16.01
CA ARG A 70 -6.84 -6.47 15.78
C ARG A 70 -8.36 -6.61 15.75
N GLN A 71 -9.07 -5.88 16.60
CA GLN A 71 -10.54 -5.92 16.65
C GLN A 71 -11.20 -5.44 15.36
N MET A 72 -10.51 -4.68 14.51
CA MET A 72 -11.04 -4.25 13.21
C MET A 72 -11.22 -5.42 12.23
N PHE A 73 -10.46 -6.51 12.36
CA PHE A 73 -10.46 -7.64 11.41
C PHE A 73 -11.64 -8.61 11.63
N ASN A 74 -12.86 -8.09 11.51
CA ASN A 74 -14.07 -8.90 11.55
C ASN A 74 -14.27 -9.71 10.25
N SER A 75 -15.28 -10.59 10.23
CA SER A 75 -15.56 -11.47 9.10
C SER A 75 -15.80 -10.73 7.78
N GLU A 76 -16.49 -9.60 7.82
CA GLU A 76 -16.78 -8.78 6.64
C GLU A 76 -15.48 -8.19 6.04
N ILE A 77 -14.62 -7.60 6.87
CA ILE A 77 -13.33 -7.06 6.41
C ILE A 77 -12.45 -8.18 5.85
N MET A 78 -12.41 -9.33 6.52
CA MET A 78 -11.62 -10.48 6.05
C MET A 78 -12.12 -11.03 4.71
N GLU A 79 -13.44 -11.09 4.52
CA GLU A 79 -14.05 -11.53 3.26
C GLU A 79 -13.71 -10.57 2.10
N TYR A 80 -13.90 -9.25 2.30
CA TYR A 80 -13.58 -8.28 1.26
C TYR A 80 -12.08 -8.22 0.97
N SER A 81 -11.24 -8.33 2.00
CA SER A 81 -9.79 -8.42 1.83
C SER A 81 -9.41 -9.59 0.93
N GLN A 82 -9.98 -10.78 1.19
CA GLN A 82 -9.75 -11.96 0.36
C GLN A 82 -10.26 -11.77 -1.08
N LYS A 83 -11.40 -11.12 -1.30
CA LYS A 83 -11.95 -10.86 -2.65
C LYS A 83 -11.09 -9.87 -3.45
N ILE A 84 -10.56 -8.83 -2.80
CA ILE A 84 -9.84 -7.73 -3.46
C ILE A 84 -8.36 -8.07 -3.65
N PHE A 85 -7.72 -8.65 -2.63
CA PHE A 85 -6.28 -8.86 -2.58
C PHE A 85 -5.86 -10.33 -2.62
N GLY A 86 -6.80 -11.27 -2.44
CA GLY A 86 -6.46 -12.68 -2.28
C GLY A 86 -5.79 -12.96 -0.93
N SER A 87 -5.04 -14.06 -0.86
CA SER A 87 -4.28 -14.43 0.33
C SER A 87 -2.96 -13.64 0.35
N ILE A 88 -2.77 -12.82 1.39
CA ILE A 88 -1.51 -12.09 1.62
C ILE A 88 -0.71 -12.83 2.70
N LYS A 89 0.49 -13.28 2.35
CA LYS A 89 1.38 -13.99 3.30
C LYS A 89 1.64 -13.13 4.54
N GLY A 90 1.54 -13.74 5.72
CA GLY A 90 1.77 -13.11 7.02
C GLY A 90 0.50 -12.55 7.67
N THR A 91 -0.57 -12.33 6.90
CA THR A 91 -1.84 -11.82 7.43
C THR A 91 -2.67 -12.87 8.16
N GLU A 92 -2.24 -14.14 8.17
CA GLU A 92 -2.87 -15.20 8.95
C GLU A 92 -2.84 -14.89 10.45
N ALA A 93 -1.84 -14.14 10.92
CA ALA A 93 -1.74 -13.68 12.31
C ALA A 93 -2.90 -12.75 12.74
N LEU A 94 -3.53 -12.05 11.78
CA LEU A 94 -4.62 -11.11 12.03
C LEU A 94 -5.98 -11.81 12.23
N LYS A 95 -6.06 -13.11 11.92
CA LYS A 95 -7.30 -13.91 12.04
C LYS A 95 -7.51 -14.50 13.44
N SER A 96 -6.55 -14.31 14.35
CA SER A 96 -6.51 -14.92 15.68
C SER A 96 -7.10 -14.03 16.77
#